data_AF-A0A094PIB2-F1
#
_entry.id   AF-A0A094PIB2-F1
#
_cell.length_a   1.000
_cell.length_b   1.000
_cell.length_c   1.000
_cell.angle_alpha   90.00
_cell.angle_beta   90.00
_cell.angle_gamma   90.00
#
_symmetry.space_group_name_H-M   'P 1'
#
loop_
_entity.id
_entity.type
_entity.pdbx_description
1 polymer ?
#
loop_
_entity_poly.entity_id
_entity_poly.type
_entity_poly.pdbx_seq_one_letter_code
_entity_poly.pdbx_strand_id
1 'polypeptide(L)'
;LSDGHVVSLFWTLQFNLGYNSGFAFSQGKGMGPFVGVLACVAIVFLVRSVLTSRTKLSAYGLLLIASGALGNVVDRIFRHGGFMRGSVVDFIDFQWFPIFNVADSCITLGAIALLLGLFFESRNQEEVVQHES
;
A
#
# COMPACT_ATOMS: atom_id res chain seq x y z
N LEU A 1 2.08 20.27 -11.85
CA LEU A 1 1.82 19.14 -12.79
C LEU A 1 0.33 19.07 -13.21
N SER A 2 -0.41 20.20 -13.24
CA SER A 2 -1.85 20.19 -13.57
C SER A 2 -2.17 20.13 -15.07
N ASP A 3 -1.17 20.30 -15.95
CA ASP A 3 -1.42 20.60 -17.37
C ASP A 3 -0.95 19.49 -18.32
N GLY A 4 -0.81 18.24 -17.82
CA GLY A 4 -0.31 17.11 -18.62
C GLY A 4 1.20 17.14 -18.88
N HIS A 5 1.92 18.06 -18.23
CA HIS A 5 3.38 18.10 -18.29
C HIS A 5 4.00 16.91 -17.55
N VAL A 6 4.75 16.10 -18.28
CA VAL A 6 5.59 15.04 -17.73
C VAL A 6 6.97 15.63 -17.41
N VAL A 7 7.45 15.42 -16.19
CA VAL A 7 8.80 15.83 -15.78
C VAL A 7 9.71 14.61 -15.80
N SER A 8 10.51 14.48 -16.86
CA SER A 8 11.53 13.44 -16.94
C SER A 8 12.67 13.73 -15.96
N LEU A 9 13.06 12.72 -15.20
CA LEU A 9 14.17 12.82 -14.25
C LEU A 9 15.43 12.20 -14.87
N PHE A 10 15.61 10.89 -14.68
CA PHE A 10 16.78 10.16 -15.15
C PHE A 10 16.35 8.81 -15.73
N TRP A 11 16.93 8.45 -16.87
CA TRP A 11 16.61 7.22 -17.59
C TRP A 11 15.10 7.13 -17.91
N THR A 12 14.39 6.07 -17.53
CA THR A 12 12.94 5.95 -17.74
C THR A 12 12.10 6.51 -16.58
N LEU A 13 12.70 7.03 -15.51
CA LEU A 13 11.95 7.60 -14.39
C LEU A 13 11.42 9.00 -14.76
N GLN A 14 10.11 9.15 -14.64
CA GLN A 14 9.42 10.42 -14.86
C GLN A 14 8.31 10.65 -13.82
N PHE A 15 8.00 11.92 -13.56
CA PHE A 15 6.78 12.29 -12.86
C PHE A 15 5.66 12.55 -13.86
N ASN A 16 4.65 11.68 -13.83
CA ASN A 16 3.50 11.70 -14.72
C ASN A 16 2.22 11.61 -13.89
N LEU A 17 1.49 12.73 -13.77
CA LEU A 17 0.32 12.81 -12.90
C LEU A 17 -0.88 12.07 -13.53
N GLY A 18 -1.15 10.88 -13.01
CA GLY A 18 -2.32 10.07 -13.32
C GLY A 18 -3.36 10.10 -12.20
N TYR A 19 -4.63 10.02 -12.59
CA TYR A 19 -5.75 9.87 -11.65
C TYR A 19 -6.39 8.50 -11.84
N ASN A 20 -6.17 7.60 -10.89
CA ASN A 20 -6.72 6.25 -10.96
C ASN A 20 -8.05 6.16 -10.21
N SER A 21 -9.14 5.98 -10.96
CA SER A 21 -10.51 5.80 -10.43
C SER A 21 -10.88 4.34 -10.14
N GLY A 22 -10.04 3.38 -10.54
CA GLY A 22 -10.27 1.93 -10.41
C GLY A 22 -9.56 1.30 -9.21
N PHE A 23 -9.33 -0.02 -9.26
CA PHE A 23 -8.34 -0.71 -8.42
C PHE A 23 -6.92 -0.46 -8.96
N ALA A 24 -5.89 -1.09 -8.36
CA ALA A 24 -4.55 -1.15 -8.94
C ALA A 24 -4.63 -1.47 -10.45
N PHE A 25 -3.82 -0.78 -11.27
CA PHE A 25 -3.73 -0.99 -12.72
C PHE A 25 -4.95 -0.56 -13.57
N SER A 26 -5.75 0.41 -13.12
CA SER A 26 -6.89 0.97 -13.88
C SER A 26 -7.99 -0.06 -14.27
N GLN A 27 -8.02 -1.23 -13.62
CA GLN A 27 -9.09 -2.22 -13.79
C GLN A 27 -10.30 -1.88 -12.89
N GLY A 28 -11.52 -2.07 -13.38
CA GLY A 28 -12.75 -1.90 -12.58
C GLY A 28 -13.24 -0.45 -12.38
N LYS A 29 -13.37 0.32 -13.47
CA LYS A 29 -14.00 1.66 -13.44
C LYS A 29 -15.39 1.58 -12.77
N GLY A 30 -15.60 2.39 -11.72
CA GLY A 30 -16.88 2.45 -10.98
C GLY A 30 -16.89 1.68 -9.65
N MET A 31 -15.90 0.84 -9.36
CA MET A 31 -15.82 0.09 -8.09
C MET A 31 -15.17 0.89 -6.94
N GLY A 32 -14.76 2.14 -7.16
CA GLY A 32 -14.02 2.97 -6.20
C GLY A 32 -14.56 2.95 -4.75
N PRO A 33 -15.88 3.09 -4.53
CA PRO A 33 -16.45 3.01 -3.19
C PRO A 33 -16.28 1.64 -2.52
N PHE A 34 -16.44 0.55 -3.27
CA PHE A 34 -16.23 -0.80 -2.76
C PHE A 34 -14.77 -1.02 -2.34
N VAL A 35 -13.82 -0.56 -3.17
CA VAL A 35 -12.39 -0.61 -2.86
C VAL A 35 -12.08 0.16 -1.59
N GLY A 36 -12.62 1.38 -1.45
CA GLY A 36 -12.42 2.22 -0.28
C GLY A 36 -12.96 1.59 1.00
N VAL A 37 -14.16 1.00 0.96
CA VAL A 37 -14.74 0.29 2.11
C VAL A 37 -13.90 -0.93 2.49
N LEU A 38 -13.51 -1.75 1.51
CA LEU A 38 -12.66 -2.91 1.75
C LEU A 38 -11.31 -2.50 2.36
N ALA A 39 -10.70 -1.42 1.86
CA ALA A 39 -9.47 -0.87 2.42
C ALA A 39 -9.66 -0.40 3.87
N CYS A 40 -10.77 0.25 4.20
CA CYS A 40 -11.08 0.62 5.59
C CYS A 40 -11.18 -0.60 6.52
N VAL A 41 -11.85 -1.67 6.09
CA VAL A 41 -11.94 -2.91 6.86
C VAL A 41 -10.55 -3.53 7.05
N ALA A 42 -9.75 -3.58 5.98
CA ALA A 42 -8.38 -4.08 6.03
C ALA A 42 -7.51 -3.27 7.01
N ILE A 43 -7.59 -1.94 7.00
CA ILE A 43 -6.85 -1.07 7.93
C ILE A 43 -7.18 -1.41 9.37
N VAL A 44 -8.47 -1.58 9.72
CA VAL A 44 -8.88 -1.93 11.09
C VAL A 44 -8.28 -3.28 11.50
N PHE A 45 -8.30 -4.28 10.61
CA PHE A 45 -7.71 -5.58 10.89
C PHE A 45 -6.18 -5.52 11.04
N LEU A 46 -5.50 -4.77 10.18
CA LEU A 46 -4.05 -4.59 10.22
C LEU A 46 -3.61 -3.90 11.50
N VAL A 47 -4.28 -2.81 11.90
CA VAL A 47 -3.99 -2.09 13.15
C VAL A 47 -4.21 -2.99 14.37
N ARG A 48 -5.26 -3.82 14.37
CA ARG A 48 -5.44 -4.83 15.43
C ARG A 48 -4.32 -5.87 15.44
N SER A 49 -3.88 -6.31 14.27
CA SER A 49 -2.81 -7.31 14.12
C SER A 49 -1.45 -6.80 14.59
N VAL A 50 -1.24 -5.48 14.63
CA VAL A 50 -0.03 -4.89 15.23
C VAL A 50 0.11 -5.29 16.69
N LEU A 51 -1.01 -5.35 17.44
CA LEU A 51 -1.01 -5.69 18.87
C LEU A 51 -0.64 -7.15 19.14
N THR A 52 -0.82 -8.03 18.16
CA THR A 52 -0.51 -9.47 18.26
C THR A 52 0.82 -9.82 17.59
N SER A 53 1.55 -8.84 17.06
CA SER A 53 2.82 -9.06 16.36
C SER A 53 3.92 -9.40 17.36
N ARG A 54 4.66 -10.49 17.11
CA ARG A 54 5.74 -10.93 18.01
C ARG A 54 7.08 -10.27 17.71
N THR A 55 7.28 -9.78 16.50
CA THR A 55 8.52 -9.09 16.10
C THR A 55 8.27 -7.63 15.76
N LYS A 56 9.27 -6.78 16.06
CA LYS A 56 9.25 -5.37 15.68
C LYS A 56 9.14 -5.20 14.16
N LEU A 57 9.77 -6.09 13.38
CA LEU A 57 9.76 -6.05 11.93
C LEU A 57 8.34 -6.30 11.37
N SER A 58 7.62 -7.30 11.90
CA SER A 58 6.22 -7.54 11.54
C SER A 58 5.33 -6.36 11.93
N ALA A 59 5.52 -5.78 13.12
CA ALA A 59 4.76 -4.62 13.58
C ALA A 59 4.97 -3.39 12.66
N TYR A 60 6.21 -3.07 12.30
CA TYR A 60 6.50 -2.00 11.35
C TYR A 60 5.96 -2.30 9.95
N GLY A 61 6.03 -3.55 9.50
CA GLY A 61 5.43 -3.98 8.23
C GLY A 61 3.93 -3.72 8.18
N LEU A 62 3.20 -4.13 9.22
CA LEU A 62 1.76 -3.88 9.33
C LEU A 62 1.42 -2.39 9.38
N LEU A 63 2.19 -1.58 10.11
CA LEU A 63 1.99 -0.12 10.18
C LEU A 63 2.24 0.56 8.83
N LEU A 64 3.24 0.11 8.06
CA LEU A 64 3.51 0.60 6.71
C LEU A 64 2.37 0.27 5.76
N ILE A 65 1.84 -0.96 5.80
CA ILE A 65 0.68 -1.35 4.98
C ILE A 65 -0.55 -0.52 5.38
N ALA A 66 -0.84 -0.40 6.67
CA ALA A 66 -2.00 0.33 7.17
C ALA A 66 -1.94 1.83 6.81
N SER A 67 -0.77 2.47 6.97
CA SER A 67 -0.59 3.89 6.64
C SER A 67 -0.64 4.16 5.13
N GLY A 68 -0.07 3.27 4.29
CA GLY A 68 -0.21 3.36 2.83
C GLY A 68 -1.66 3.18 2.39
N ALA A 69 -2.36 2.17 2.90
CA ALA A 69 -3.78 1.97 2.60
C ALA A 69 -4.64 3.17 3.04
N LEU A 70 -4.34 3.75 4.21
CA LEU A 70 -5.01 4.95 4.69
C LEU A 70 -4.78 6.15 3.75
N GLY A 71 -3.56 6.36 3.26
CA GLY A 71 -3.26 7.41 2.28
C GLY A 71 -4.12 7.30 1.01
N ASN A 72 -4.23 6.09 0.46
CA ASN A 72 -5.08 5.83 -0.71
C ASN A 72 -6.58 6.04 -0.41
N VAL A 73 -7.06 5.74 0.79
CA VAL A 73 -8.44 6.00 1.21
C VAL A 73 -8.70 7.50 1.39
N VAL A 74 -7.79 8.22 2.03
CA VAL A 74 -7.86 9.68 2.21
C VAL A 74 -7.96 10.36 0.84
N ASP A 75 -7.10 9.97 -0.11
CA ASP A 75 -7.16 10.47 -1.49
C ASP A 75 -8.54 10.29 -2.14
N ARG A 76 -9.20 9.15 -1.91
CA ARG A 76 -10.55 8.86 -2.44
C ARG A 76 -11.68 9.62 -1.74
N ILE A 77 -11.50 9.98 -0.46
CA ILE A 77 -12.49 10.72 0.32
C ILE A 77 -12.45 12.21 -0.03
N PHE A 78 -11.24 12.78 -0.12
CA PHE A 78 -11.07 14.22 -0.27
C PHE A 78 -11.09 14.71 -1.71
N ARG A 79 -10.97 13.82 -2.72
CA ARG A 79 -11.07 14.22 -4.13
C ARG A 79 -12.49 14.12 -4.66
N HIS A 80 -12.89 15.13 -5.44
CA HIS A 80 -14.24 15.33 -5.98
C HIS A 80 -14.83 14.08 -6.65
N GLY A 81 -16.10 13.79 -6.38
CA GLY A 81 -16.85 12.68 -6.99
C GLY A 81 -17.98 12.10 -6.13
N GLY A 82 -18.06 12.46 -4.84
CA GLY A 82 -18.98 11.89 -3.84
C GLY A 82 -18.27 10.93 -2.87
N PHE A 83 -18.99 10.30 -1.95
CA PHE A 83 -18.41 9.43 -0.92
C PHE A 83 -17.57 8.28 -1.53
N MET A 84 -16.25 8.30 -1.30
CA MET A 84 -15.26 7.34 -1.80
C MET A 84 -15.24 7.16 -3.33
N ARG A 85 -15.63 8.20 -4.07
CA ARG A 85 -15.60 8.22 -5.54
C ARG A 85 -14.40 8.96 -6.11
N GLY A 86 -13.59 9.59 -5.26
CA GLY A 86 -12.36 10.24 -5.68
C GLY A 86 -11.35 9.25 -6.25
N SER A 87 -10.40 9.78 -7.02
CA SER A 87 -9.28 9.02 -7.59
C SER A 87 -8.06 9.05 -6.67
N VAL A 88 -7.27 7.99 -6.74
CA VAL A 88 -5.92 7.98 -6.17
C VAL A 88 -5.00 8.71 -7.15
N VAL A 89 -4.05 9.49 -6.61
CA VAL A 89 -3.06 10.19 -7.43
C VAL A 89 -1.84 9.30 -7.52
N ASP A 90 -1.54 8.94 -8.75
CA ASP A 90 -0.36 8.18 -9.14
C ASP A 90 0.56 9.16 -9.88
N PHE A 91 1.84 9.16 -9.55
CA PHE A 91 2.76 10.15 -10.13
C PHE A 91 4.16 9.61 -10.42
N ILE A 92 4.52 8.44 -9.89
CA ILE A 92 5.83 7.82 -10.13
C ILE A 92 5.67 6.87 -11.30
N ASP A 93 6.31 7.19 -12.42
CA ASP A 93 6.20 6.44 -13.67
C ASP A 93 7.60 6.00 -14.14
N PHE A 94 7.79 4.69 -14.28
CA PHE A 94 9.02 4.09 -14.80
C PHE A 94 8.93 3.72 -16.28
N GLN A 95 7.81 3.97 -16.95
CA GLN A 95 7.47 3.61 -18.34
C GLN A 95 7.34 2.10 -18.63
N TRP A 96 8.10 1.24 -17.96
CA TRP A 96 8.02 -0.23 -18.07
C TRP A 96 7.19 -0.88 -16.95
N PHE A 97 6.82 -0.10 -15.92
CA PHE A 97 5.97 -0.52 -14.82
C PHE A 97 4.78 0.46 -14.70
N PRO A 98 3.60 -0.01 -14.26
CA PRO A 98 2.45 0.88 -14.08
C PRO A 98 2.72 2.02 -13.10
N ILE A 99 2.14 3.18 -13.35
CA ILE A 99 2.30 4.37 -12.52
C ILE A 99 1.76 4.07 -11.11
N PHE A 100 2.52 4.46 -10.09
CA PHE A 100 2.17 4.23 -8.69
C PHE A 100 2.49 5.47 -7.85
N ASN A 101 2.17 5.39 -6.56
CA ASN A 101 2.43 6.48 -5.60
C ASN A 101 3.22 6.01 -4.36
N VAL A 102 3.43 6.95 -3.44
CA VAL A 102 4.14 6.67 -2.18
C VAL A 102 3.36 5.69 -1.30
N ALA A 103 2.02 5.75 -1.30
CA ALA A 103 1.20 4.81 -0.55
C ALA A 103 1.38 3.36 -1.04
N ASP A 104 1.45 3.14 -2.35
CA ASP A 104 1.72 1.82 -2.93
C ASP A 104 3.14 1.32 -2.59
N SER A 105 4.10 2.25 -2.51
CA SER A 105 5.46 1.95 -2.06
C SER A 105 5.48 1.53 -0.58
N CYS A 106 4.74 2.24 0.28
CA CYS A 106 4.58 1.88 1.70
C CYS A 106 3.94 0.50 1.87
N ILE A 107 2.89 0.20 1.10
CA ILE A 107 2.23 -1.11 1.11
C ILE A 107 3.20 -2.21 0.69
N THR A 108 3.94 -2.01 -0.40
CA THR A 108 4.88 -3.00 -0.94
C THR A 108 6.03 -3.28 0.04
N LEU A 109 6.68 -2.23 0.54
CA LEU A 109 7.77 -2.36 1.51
C LEU A 109 7.28 -2.93 2.84
N GLY A 110 6.09 -2.54 3.28
CA GLY A 110 5.45 -3.07 4.47
C GLY A 110 5.13 -4.56 4.36
N ALA A 111 4.66 -5.02 3.20
CA ALA A 111 4.41 -6.43 2.92
C ALA A 111 5.72 -7.26 2.95
N ILE A 112 6.79 -6.74 2.33
CA ILE A 112 8.11 -7.38 2.39
C ILE A 112 8.61 -7.48 3.83
N ALA A 113 8.52 -6.39 4.60
CA ALA A 113 8.93 -6.38 6.00
C ALA A 113 8.11 -7.37 6.84
N LEU A 114 6.79 -7.44 6.63
CA LEU A 114 5.93 -8.39 7.33
C LEU A 114 6.30 -9.84 7.02
N LEU A 115 6.52 -10.18 5.75
CA LEU A 115 6.92 -11.54 5.35
C LEU A 115 8.26 -11.94 5.96
N LEU A 116 9.24 -11.03 5.96
CA LEU A 116 10.53 -11.27 6.60
C LEU A 116 10.38 -11.44 8.13
N GLY A 117 9.57 -10.60 8.77
CA GLY A 117 9.31 -10.67 10.20
C GLY A 117 8.68 -12.00 10.62
N LEU A 118 7.71 -12.49 9.84
CA LEU A 118 7.08 -13.80 10.06
C LEU A 118 8.04 -14.97 9.80
N PHE A 119 8.89 -14.85 8.78
CA PHE A 119 9.91 -15.87 8.48
C PHE A 119 10.90 -16.03 9.63
N PHE A 120 11.41 -14.92 10.19
CA PHE A 120 12.31 -14.98 11.34
C PHE A 120 11.62 -15.50 12.61
N GLU A 121 10.35 -15.18 12.81
CA GLU A 121 9.56 -15.70 13.93
C GLU A 121 9.43 -17.24 13.87
N SER A 122 9.14 -17.78 12.69
CA SER A 122 9.04 -19.23 12.47
C SER A 122 10.35 -19.95 12.81
N ARG A 123 11.49 -19.41 12.36
CA ARG A 123 12.82 -19.99 12.63
C ARG A 123 13.15 -20.04 14.11
N ASN A 124 12.83 -18.96 14.84
CA ASN A 124 13.13 -18.88 16.26
C ASN A 124 12.26 -19.84 17.09
N GLN A 125 11.07 -20.22 16.61
CA GLN A 125 10.24 -21.24 17.27
C GLN A 125 10.79 -22.66 17.05
N GLU A 126 11.28 -22.96 15.83
CA GLU A 126 11.89 -24.26 15.52
C GLU A 126 13.12 -24.54 16.40
N GLU A 127 13.99 -23.55 16.60
CA GLU A 127 15.19 -23.69 17.44
C GLU A 127 14.84 -23.94 18.92
N VAL A 128 13.83 -23.24 19.45
CA VAL A 128 13.38 -23.43 20.85
C VAL A 128 12.83 -24.84 21.07
N VAL A 129 12.02 -25.34 20.14
CA VAL A 129 11.44 -26.69 20.23
C VAL A 129 12.52 -27.77 20.18
N GLN A 130 13.59 -27.57 19.41
CA GLN A 130 14.73 -28.51 19.35
C GLN A 130 15.61 -28.49 20.60
N HIS A 131 15.69 -27.36 21.30
CA HIS A 131 16.48 -27.25 22.53
C HIS A 131 15.75 -27.76 23.78
N GLU A 132 14.42 -27.83 23.76
CA GLU A 132 13.60 -28.38 24.86
C GLU A 132 13.37 -29.91 24.77
N SER A 133 13.72 -30.55 23.64
CA SER A 133 13.61 -32.01 23.40
C SER A 133 14.91 -32.76 23.67
#